data_AF-A0A372DY39-F1
#
_entry.id   AF-A0A372DY39-F1
#
_cell.length_a   1.000
_cell.length_b   1.000
_cell.length_c   1.000
_cell.angle_alpha   90.00
_cell.angle_beta   90.00
_cell.angle_gamma   90.00
#
_symmetry.space_group_name_H-M   'P 1'
#
loop_
_entity.id
_entity.type
_entity.pdbx_description
1 polymer ?
#
loop_
_entity_poly.entity_id
_entity_poly.type
_entity_poly.pdbx_seq_one_letter_code
_entity_poly.pdbx_strand_id
1 'polypeptide(L)' 'MTFFLTFLGLFWCTASIVALATLLTWRERAATPPERSRRLLAVVLPAAALLLGSVLWTLLHVMLLWGPGAAAVAAQ' A
#
# COMPACT_ATOMS: atom_id res chain seq x y z
N MET A 1 2.40 -20.79 -9.32
CA MET A 1 2.35 -19.33 -9.55
C MET A 1 1.44 -18.62 -8.55
N THR A 2 0.25 -19.15 -8.27
CA THR A 2 -0.74 -18.52 -7.35
C THR A 2 -0.22 -18.34 -5.92
N PHE A 3 0.41 -19.36 -5.32
CA PHE A 3 0.98 -19.26 -3.96
C PHE A 3 2.01 -18.12 -3.83
N PHE A 4 2.87 -17.93 -4.83
CA PHE A 4 3.87 -16.87 -4.82
C PHE A 4 3.21 -15.48 -4.82
N LEU A 5 2.19 -15.28 -5.67
CA LEU A 5 1.42 -14.04 -5.71
C LEU A 5 0.66 -13.78 -4.42
N THR A 6 0.10 -14.82 -3.79
CA THR A 6 -0.57 -14.71 -2.49
C THR A 6 0.42 -14.32 -1.38
N PHE A 7 1.59 -14.94 -1.32
CA PHE A 7 2.64 -14.58 -0.37
C PHE A 7 3.15 -13.16 -0.58
N LEU A 8 3.35 -12.76 -1.84
CA LEU A 8 3.79 -11.41 -2.19
C LEU A 8 2.76 -10.36 -1.79
N GLY A 9 1.48 -10.61 -2.05
CA GLY A 9 0.38 -9.74 -1.62
C GLY A 9 0.25 -9.64 -0.10
N LEU A 10 0.42 -10.77 0.60
CA LEU A 10 0.41 -10.80 2.07
C LEU A 10 1.58 -9.98 2.64
N PHE A 11 2.79 -10.21 2.14
CA PHE A 11 3.99 -9.49 2.57
C PHE A 11 3.87 -7.98 2.32
N TRP A 12 3.33 -7.59 1.17
CA TRP A 12 3.05 -6.20 0.83
C TRP A 12 2.05 -5.57 1.80
N CYS A 13 0.98 -6.29 2.13
CA CYS A 13 -0.02 -5.84 3.08
C CYS A 13 0.58 -5.66 4.49
N THR A 14 1.34 -6.65 4.97
CA THR A 14 2.03 -6.56 6.26
C THR A 14 3.03 -5.42 6.30
N ALA A 15 3.83 -5.23 5.24
CA ALA A 15 4.78 -4.12 5.12
C ALA A 15 4.07 -2.75 5.16
N SER A 16 2.92 -2.63 4.48
CA SER A 16 2.09 -1.41 4.49
C SER A 16 1.60 -1.07 5.90
N ILE A 17 1.11 -2.06 6.63
CA ILE A 17 0.64 -1.90 8.02
C ILE A 17 1.80 -1.51 8.93
N VAL A 18 2.95 -2.17 8.82
CA VAL A 18 4.15 -1.86 9.62
C VAL A 18 4.64 -0.43 9.33
N ALA A 19 4.66 -0.01 8.06
CA ALA A 19 5.03 1.34 7.66
C ALA A 19 4.08 2.41 8.25
N LEU A 20 2.77 2.17 8.17
CA LEU A 20 1.78 3.06 8.79
C LEU A 20 1.93 3.09 10.31
N ALA A 21 2.11 1.94 10.96
CA ALA A 21 2.30 1.84 12.40
C ALA A 21 3.55 2.61 12.85
N THR A 22 4.68 2.44 12.16
CA THR A 22 5.92 3.18 12.47
C THR A 22 5.77 4.68 12.24
N LEU A 23 5.11 5.11 11.17
CA LEU A 23 4.82 6.52 10.91
C LEU A 23 3.90 7.13 11.98
N LEU A 24 2.89 6.39 12.43
CA LEU A 24 2.00 6.80 13.51
C LEU A 24 2.75 6.88 14.84
N THR A 25 3.55 5.87 15.20
CA THR A 25 4.41 5.91 16.40
C THR A 25 5.40 7.08 16.33
N TRP A 26 5.97 7.38 15.17
CA TRP A 26 6.85 8.53 14.97
C TRP A 26 6.10 9.87 15.08
N ARG A 27 4.84 9.92 14.67
CA ARG A 27 3.94 11.06 14.89
C ARG A 27 3.60 11.23 16.38
N GLU A 28 3.38 10.16 17.13
CA GLU A 28 3.10 10.23 18.57
C GLU A 28 4.29 10.77 19.37
N ARG A 29 5.51 10.53 18.90
CA ARG A 29 6.74 11.09 19.49
C ARG A 29 6.99 12.56 19.14
N ALA A 30 6.09 13.25 18.43
CA ALA A 30 6.25 14.67 18.13
C ALA A 30 5.93 15.54 19.36
N ALA A 31 6.88 16.41 19.75
CA ALA A 31 6.82 17.19 20.99
C ALA A 31 5.72 18.27 21.03
N THR A 32 5.21 18.72 19.88
CA THR A 32 4.22 19.81 19.81
C THR A 32 3.08 19.50 18.84
N PRO A 33 1.84 19.97 19.14
CA PRO A 33 0.67 19.74 18.30
C PRO A 33 0.78 20.20 16.83
N PRO A 34 1.38 21.36 16.47
CA PRO A 34 1.52 21.75 15.06
C PRO A 34 2.52 20.89 14.27
N GLU A 35 3.57 20.39 14.92
CA GLU A 35 4.53 19.47 14.31
C GLU A 35 3.86 18.13 13.96
N ARG A 36 2.90 17.72 14.80
CA ARG A 36 2.14 16.47 14.68
C ARG A 36 1.17 16.47 13.50
N SER A 37 0.54 17.60 13.20
CA SER A 37 -0.33 17.78 12.04
C SER A 37 0.47 17.94 10.75
N ARG A 38 1.59 18.66 10.80
CA ARG A 38 2.51 18.79 9.65
C ARG A 38 3.05 17.42 9.20
N ARG A 39 3.52 16.59 10.12
CA ARG A 39 3.99 15.22 9.82
C ARG A 39 2.89 14.35 9.24
N LEU A 40 1.65 14.49 9.74
CA LEU A 40 0.52 13.74 9.21
C LEU A 40 0.21 14.10 7.76
N LEU A 41 0.09 15.39 7.45
CA LEU A 41 -0.28 15.84 6.11
C LEU A 41 0.86 15.70 5.11
N ALA A 42 2.09 15.98 5.51
CA ALA A 42 3.24 15.98 4.59
C ALA A 42 3.87 14.60 4.37
N VAL A 43 3.70 13.65 5.30
CA VAL A 43 4.39 12.35 5.24
C VAL A 43 3.40 11.19 5.32
N VAL A 44 2.56 11.15 6.36
CA VAL A 44 1.66 10.00 6.58
C VAL A 44 0.60 9.90 5.49
N LEU A 45 -0.02 11.01 5.13
CA LEU A 45 -1.07 11.06 4.11
C LEU A 45 -0.58 10.66 2.71
N PRO A 46 0.53 11.21 2.17
CA PRO A 46 1.05 10.77 0.88
C PRO A 46 1.56 9.32 0.91
N ALA A 47 2.19 8.89 2.00
CA ALA A 47 2.60 7.49 2.15
C ALA A 47 1.38 6.55 2.14
N ALA A 48 0.33 6.88 2.89
CA ALA A 48 -0.91 6.12 2.89
C ALA A 48 -1.58 6.09 1.51
N ALA A 49 -1.61 7.22 0.79
CA ALA A 49 -2.15 7.31 -0.56
C ALA A 49 -1.36 6.43 -1.55
N LEU A 50 -0.03 6.42 -1.48
CA LEU A 50 0.82 5.56 -2.31
C LEU A 50 0.58 4.08 -2.00
N LEU A 51 0.51 3.71 -0.71
CA LEU A 51 0.23 2.34 -0.29
C LEU A 51 -1.16 1.90 -0.77
N LEU A 52 -2.19 2.73 -0.56
CA LEU A 52 -3.54 2.43 -1.02
C LEU A 52 -3.61 2.30 -2.55
N GLY A 53 -2.97 3.22 -3.27
CA GLY A 53 -2.87 3.18 -4.72
C GLY A 53 -2.18 1.92 -5.22
N SER A 54 -1.10 1.49 -4.57
CA SER A 54 -0.39 0.25 -4.91
C SER A 54 -1.27 -1.00 -4.71
N VAL A 55 -2.03 -1.06 -3.61
CA VAL A 55 -2.95 -2.17 -3.35
C VAL A 55 -4.09 -2.20 -4.37
N LEU A 56 -4.70 -1.05 -4.65
CA LEU A 56 -5.74 -0.95 -5.70
C LEU A 56 -5.18 -1.38 -7.06
N TRP A 57 -3.97 -0.95 -7.40
CA TRP A 57 -3.33 -1.31 -8.66
C TRP A 57 -3.11 -2.82 -8.79
N THR A 58 -2.62 -3.47 -7.73
CA THR A 58 -2.45 -4.92 -7.69
C THR A 58 -3.77 -5.65 -7.83
N LEU A 59 -4.81 -5.22 -7.09
CA LEU A 59 -6.15 -5.82 -7.19
C LEU A 59 -6.73 -5.67 -8.60
N LEU A 60 -6.56 -4.50 -9.22
CA LEU A 60 -6.99 -4.26 -10.60
C LEU A 60 -6.29 -5.22 -11.56
N HIS A 61 -4.97 -5.39 -11.45
CA HIS A 61 -4.21 -6.33 -12.28
C HIS A 61 -4.69 -7.77 -12.09
N VAL A 62 -4.91 -8.19 -10.85
CA VAL A 62 -5.44 -9.53 -10.55
C VAL A 62 -6.82 -9.72 -11.17
N MET A 63 -7.71 -8.73 -11.06
CA MET A 63 -9.04 -8.78 -11.67
C MET A 63 -8.97 -8.82 -13.20
N LEU A 64 -8.09 -8.04 -13.82
CA LEU A 64 -7.86 -8.06 -15.27
C LEU A 64 -7.31 -9.40 -15.76
N LEU A 65 -6.41 -10.01 -15.00
CA LEU A 65 -5.89 -11.37 -15.22
C LEU A 65 -6.97 -12.46 -15.07
N TRP A 66 -8.12 -12.15 -14.49
CA TRP A 66 -9.24 -13.08 -14.32
C TRP A 66 -10.45 -12.76 -15.21
N GLY A 67 -10.41 -11.64 -15.96
CA GLY A 67 -11.48 -11.23 -16.86
C GLY A 67 -11.41 -11.92 -18.23
N PRO A 68 -12.54 -11.99 -18.97
CA PRO A 68 -12.55 -12.46 -20.36
C PRO A 68 -11.66 -11.53 -21.21
N GLY A 69 -10.45 -12.00 -21.57
CA GLY A 69 -9.39 -11.19 -22.20
C GLY A 69 -8.03 -11.25 -21.48
N ALA A 70 -7.95 -11.92 -20.32
CA ALA A 70 -6.72 -12.07 -19.53
C ALA A 70 -5.49 -12.56 -20.31
N ALA A 71 -5.68 -13.43 -21.31
CA ALA A 71 -4.61 -13.93 -22.16
C ALA A 71 -3.89 -12.82 -22.96
N ALA A 72 -4.59 -11.74 -23.33
CA ALA A 72 -4.01 -10.60 -24.04
C ALA A 72 -3.18 -9.70 -23.12
N VAL A 73 -3.54 -9.63 -21.83
CA VAL A 73 -2.82 -8.85 -20.82
C VAL A 73 -1.58 -9.59 -20.32
N ALA A 74 -1.62 -10.92 -20.27
CA ALA A 74 -0.48 -11.76 -19.88
C ALA A 74 0.59 -11.91 -20.98
N ALA A 75 0.30 -11.51 -22.21
CA ALA A 75 1.20 -11.62 -23.37
C ALA A 75 1.95 -10.33 -23.72
N GLN A 76 1.71 -9.25 -22.97
CA GLN A 76 2.43 -7.96 -23.07
C GLN A 76 3.60 -7.92 -22.09
#